data_AF-A0A7C7LWQ4-F1
#
_entry.id   AF-A0A7C7LWQ4-F1
#
_cell.length_a   1.000
_cell.length_b   1.000
_cell.length_c   1.000
_cell.angle_alpha   90.00
_cell.angle_beta   90.00
_cell.angle_gamma   90.00
#
_symmetry.space_group_name_H-M   'P 1'
#
loop_
_entity.id
_entity.type
_entity.pdbx_description
1 polymer ?
#
loop_
_entity_poly.entity_id
_entity_poly.type
_entity_poly.pdbx_seq_one_letter_code
_entity_poly.pdbx_strand_id
1 'polypeptide(L)'
;MKRDSLNPAFSFYMYRILFFPFLLVWFGCSATVPDWVSVQPTDSKYWHGIGRADKSTYADSRERAKEFAIHEISSQIKVNISSEMKTVIRESDGSLESASSYVMRSRVKLLLPELEFVGIYNTKDTYHFYARLNKQKYRAAMARLRENATETALGYIRDADANFGVHSFSMIQKAWLEIMPFTDEPILIVYEGKRFNLYSLIKRKMEAYEDRIQLVGRLDKVRVKTFVDRENSIQISVMDRMNNTLVSGIPVKIKMPGKELTVVSNRKGKVFHDIPGCKNR
;
A
#
# COMPACT_ATOMS: atom_id res chain seq x y z
N MET A 1 114.72 34.92 -26.38
CA MET A 1 114.61 36.32 -26.85
C MET A 1 113.20 36.52 -27.38
N LYS A 2 112.40 37.36 -26.69
CA LYS A 2 111.16 38.08 -27.11
C LYS A 2 110.16 37.35 -28.03
N ARG A 3 108.95 37.03 -27.51
CA ARG A 3 107.66 37.79 -27.69
C ARG A 3 106.99 37.47 -29.03
N ASP A 4 105.68 37.36 -29.23
CA ASP A 4 104.40 37.53 -28.50
C ASP A 4 103.42 36.64 -29.29
N SER A 5 102.36 36.03 -28.75
CA SER A 5 101.07 36.67 -28.47
C SER A 5 100.20 35.66 -27.69
N LEU A 6 99.81 35.93 -26.44
CA LEU A 6 98.56 36.60 -26.04
C LEU A 6 97.26 35.83 -26.35
N ASN A 7 96.87 35.03 -25.35
CA ASN A 7 95.51 34.81 -24.78
C ASN A 7 94.53 36.01 -24.91
N PRO A 8 93.20 35.90 -24.68
CA PRO A 8 92.52 35.18 -23.57
C PRO A 8 91.17 34.53 -24.00
N ALA A 9 90.25 33.97 -23.21
CA ALA A 9 89.81 34.16 -21.83
C ALA A 9 89.06 32.87 -21.39
N PHE A 10 89.19 32.36 -20.17
CA PHE A 10 88.36 32.68 -18.98
C PHE A 10 86.84 32.68 -19.29
N SER A 11 85.91 32.13 -18.51
CA SER A 11 85.94 31.50 -17.19
C SER A 11 84.47 31.34 -16.76
N PHE A 12 84.15 30.20 -16.14
CA PHE A 12 83.19 30.02 -15.04
C PHE A 12 81.71 30.47 -15.12
N TYR A 13 80.94 29.69 -14.34
CA TYR A 13 79.77 30.02 -13.53
C TYR A 13 78.36 29.61 -14.01
N MET A 14 77.87 28.58 -13.30
CA MET A 14 76.68 28.65 -12.43
C MET A 14 75.37 28.01 -12.92
N TYR A 15 75.06 26.90 -12.25
CA TYR A 15 73.76 26.45 -11.76
C TYR A 15 72.53 27.30 -12.13
N ARG A 16 71.58 26.71 -12.85
CA ARG A 16 70.17 27.12 -12.85
C ARG A 16 69.27 25.90 -12.98
N ILE A 17 68.78 25.45 -11.81
CA ILE A 17 67.53 24.71 -11.69
C ILE A 17 66.44 25.60 -12.29
N LEU A 18 65.79 25.14 -13.36
CA LEU A 18 64.54 25.70 -13.84
C LEU A 18 63.49 24.58 -13.90
N PHE A 19 62.77 24.54 -12.79
CA PHE A 19 61.42 24.01 -12.64
C PHE A 19 60.54 24.52 -13.79
N PHE A 20 60.02 23.62 -14.64
CA PHE A 20 58.78 23.90 -15.38
C PHE A 20 57.86 22.67 -15.32
N PRO A 21 56.91 22.67 -14.38
CA PRO A 21 55.97 21.58 -14.15
C PRO A 21 54.80 21.68 -15.15
N PHE A 22 53.89 20.72 -15.06
CA PHE A 22 52.50 20.84 -15.50
C PHE A 22 52.19 20.43 -16.96
N LEU A 23 52.53 19.18 -17.29
CA LEU A 23 51.71 18.36 -18.20
C LEU A 23 50.97 17.28 -17.38
N LEU A 24 50.42 17.69 -16.24
CA LEU A 24 49.41 16.92 -15.53
C LEU A 24 48.13 16.98 -16.35
N VAL A 25 47.97 15.98 -17.22
CA VAL A 25 46.78 15.13 -17.22
C VAL A 25 45.50 15.96 -17.12
N TRP A 26 45.13 16.61 -18.23
CA TRP A 26 43.75 16.97 -18.54
C TRP A 26 42.92 15.68 -18.76
N PHE A 27 42.81 14.83 -17.74
CA PHE A 27 41.61 14.01 -17.60
C PHE A 27 40.61 14.88 -16.85
N GLY A 28 40.05 15.86 -17.58
CA GLY A 28 38.83 16.51 -17.14
C GLY A 28 37.81 15.41 -16.90
N CYS A 29 37.38 15.25 -15.65
CA CYS A 29 36.29 14.38 -15.26
C CYS A 29 35.00 14.97 -15.84
N SER A 30 34.78 14.81 -17.16
CA SER A 30 33.48 15.01 -17.76
C SER A 30 32.66 13.79 -17.36
N ALA A 31 31.75 13.96 -16.41
CA ALA A 31 30.76 12.95 -16.10
C ALA A 31 29.90 12.76 -17.37
N THR A 32 30.24 11.74 -18.15
CA THR A 32 29.52 11.39 -19.37
C THR A 32 28.08 11.09 -19.03
N VAL A 33 27.15 11.73 -19.74
CA VAL A 33 25.71 11.48 -19.59
C VAL A 33 25.46 9.99 -19.82
N PRO A 34 24.86 9.27 -18.86
CA PRO A 34 24.58 7.85 -19.06
C PRO A 34 23.61 7.65 -20.23
N ASP A 35 23.86 6.64 -21.06
CA ASP A 35 23.05 6.38 -22.28
C ASP A 35 21.56 6.26 -21.98
N TRP A 36 21.20 5.65 -20.85
CA TRP A 36 19.81 5.46 -20.43
C TRP A 36 19.05 6.78 -20.22
N VAL A 37 19.73 7.91 -20.04
CA VAL A 37 19.08 9.23 -19.93
C VAL A 37 18.50 9.68 -21.28
N SER A 38 19.11 9.25 -22.38
CA SER A 38 18.73 9.67 -23.74
C SER A 38 18.09 8.54 -24.56
N VAL A 39 18.37 7.28 -24.22
CA VAL A 39 17.91 6.10 -24.96
C VAL A 39 17.25 5.12 -23.99
N GLN A 40 15.98 4.77 -24.24
CA GLN A 40 15.28 3.78 -23.42
C GLN A 40 15.96 2.41 -23.52
N PRO A 41 16.29 1.76 -22.40
CA PRO A 41 16.80 0.38 -22.41
C PRO A 41 15.76 -0.60 -22.98
N THR A 42 16.22 -1.63 -23.71
CA THR A 42 15.37 -2.57 -24.47
C THR A 42 15.50 -4.04 -24.05
N ASP A 43 16.14 -4.36 -22.93
CA ASP A 43 16.31 -5.75 -22.50
C ASP A 43 14.96 -6.39 -22.16
N SER A 44 14.52 -7.31 -23.01
CA SER A 44 13.23 -8.01 -22.87
C SER A 44 13.06 -8.78 -21.55
N LYS A 45 14.14 -9.08 -20.81
CA LYS A 45 14.08 -9.73 -19.50
C LYS A 45 13.59 -8.82 -18.39
N TYR A 46 13.59 -7.50 -18.62
CA TYR A 46 13.26 -6.49 -17.62
C TYR A 46 12.07 -5.63 -18.06
N TRP A 47 11.40 -5.06 -17.07
CA TRP A 47 10.68 -3.80 -17.23
C TRP A 47 11.61 -2.67 -16.77
N HIS A 48 11.61 -1.56 -17.49
CA HIS A 48 12.51 -0.44 -17.26
C HIS A 48 11.69 0.80 -16.90
N GLY A 49 12.09 1.56 -15.88
CA GLY A 49 11.45 2.83 -15.55
C GLY A 49 12.46 3.92 -15.30
N ILE A 50 12.24 5.05 -15.94
CA ILE A 50 13.10 6.23 -15.91
C ILE A 50 12.25 7.42 -15.47
N GLY A 51 12.37 7.76 -14.20
CA GLY A 51 11.68 8.92 -13.67
C GLY A 51 12.54 10.18 -13.76
N ARG A 52 11.90 11.28 -14.14
CA ARG A 52 12.50 12.62 -14.18
C ARG A 52 11.70 13.57 -13.31
N ALA A 53 12.37 14.31 -12.43
CA ALA A 53 11.75 15.38 -11.66
C ALA A 53 12.55 16.68 -11.78
N ASP A 54 11.86 17.78 -12.06
CA ASP A 54 12.45 19.11 -12.12
C ASP A 54 12.58 19.70 -10.70
N LYS A 55 13.75 20.24 -10.37
CA LYS A 55 14.07 20.76 -9.03
C LYS A 55 13.36 22.08 -8.72
N SER A 56 13.01 22.84 -9.75
CA SER A 56 12.20 24.05 -9.63
C SER A 56 10.76 23.73 -9.22
N THR A 57 10.26 22.56 -9.60
CA THR A 57 8.89 22.10 -9.29
C THR A 57 8.83 21.33 -7.99
N TYR A 58 9.81 20.47 -7.72
CA TYR A 58 9.80 19.54 -6.59
C TYR A 58 11.01 19.77 -5.68
N ALA A 59 10.75 20.24 -4.45
CA ALA A 59 11.78 20.35 -3.41
C ALA A 59 12.44 18.99 -3.10
N ASP A 60 11.67 17.91 -3.19
CA ASP A 60 12.04 16.51 -3.02
C ASP A 60 12.23 15.77 -4.35
N SER A 61 12.69 16.48 -5.39
CA SER A 61 12.92 15.96 -6.75
C SER A 61 13.57 14.56 -6.82
N ARG A 62 14.49 14.23 -5.90
CA ARG A 62 15.08 12.89 -5.81
C ARG A 62 14.06 11.79 -5.57
N GLU A 63 13.21 11.93 -4.55
CA GLU A 63 12.20 10.91 -4.23
C GLU A 63 11.13 10.90 -5.32
N ARG A 64 10.77 12.08 -5.86
CA ARG A 64 9.79 12.17 -6.93
C ARG A 64 10.24 11.48 -8.22
N ALA A 65 11.50 11.62 -8.61
CA ALA A 65 12.06 10.90 -9.74
C ALA A 65 12.02 9.37 -9.51
N LYS A 66 12.29 8.91 -8.30
CA LYS A 66 12.17 7.49 -7.95
C LYS A 66 10.72 7.00 -8.04
N GLU A 67 9.75 7.75 -7.53
CA GLU A 67 8.32 7.41 -7.66
C GLU A 67 7.88 7.33 -9.12
N PHE A 68 8.32 8.26 -9.97
CA PHE A 68 8.02 8.23 -11.40
C PHE A 68 8.60 7.00 -12.09
N ALA A 69 9.83 6.60 -11.77
CA ALA A 69 10.41 5.37 -12.28
C ALA A 69 9.61 4.12 -11.89
N ILE A 70 9.15 4.05 -10.63
CA ILE A 70 8.32 2.96 -10.13
C ILE A 70 6.96 2.94 -10.84
N HIS A 71 6.35 4.11 -11.05
CA HIS A 71 5.08 4.24 -11.76
C HIS A 71 5.20 3.79 -13.23
N GLU A 72 6.29 4.13 -13.91
CA GLU A 72 6.55 3.69 -15.29
C GLU A 72 6.76 2.17 -15.38
N ILE A 73 7.47 1.56 -14.43
CA ILE A 73 7.57 0.09 -14.36
C ILE A 73 6.18 -0.51 -14.14
N SER A 74 5.41 0.05 -13.21
CA SER A 74 4.08 -0.45 -12.85
C SER A 74 3.10 -0.39 -14.03
N SER A 75 3.15 0.67 -14.85
CA SER A 75 2.26 0.83 -16.01
C SER A 75 2.54 -0.19 -17.12
N GLN A 76 3.75 -0.75 -17.18
CA GLN A 76 4.11 -1.81 -18.12
C GLN A 76 3.64 -3.20 -17.69
N ILE A 77 3.28 -3.39 -16.41
CA ILE A 77 2.78 -4.66 -15.89
C ILE A 77 1.31 -4.79 -16.28
N LYS A 78 1.07 -5.52 -17.38
CA LYS A 78 -0.29 -5.91 -17.76
C LYS A 78 -0.79 -7.01 -16.84
N VAL A 79 -1.88 -6.74 -16.13
CA VAL A 79 -2.57 -7.74 -15.34
C VAL A 79 -3.96 -7.94 -15.94
N ASN A 80 -4.27 -9.20 -16.21
CA ASN A 80 -5.55 -9.62 -16.72
C ASN A 80 -6.23 -10.45 -15.63
N ILE A 81 -7.46 -10.09 -15.28
CA ILE A 81 -8.28 -10.93 -14.41
C ILE A 81 -8.76 -12.12 -15.25
N SER A 82 -8.46 -13.33 -14.77
CA SER A 82 -8.87 -14.61 -15.36
C SER A 82 -10.40 -14.72 -15.52
N SER A 83 -10.84 -15.59 -16.42
CA SER A 83 -12.28 -15.81 -16.68
C SER A 83 -12.97 -16.36 -15.43
N GLU A 84 -12.32 -17.32 -14.77
CA GLU A 84 -12.76 -17.98 -13.56
C GLU A 84 -12.94 -16.95 -12.43
N MET A 85 -11.96 -16.06 -12.25
CA MET A 85 -12.06 -15.04 -11.21
C MET A 85 -13.11 -13.96 -11.53
N LYS A 86 -13.32 -13.62 -12.81
CA LYS A 86 -14.42 -12.74 -13.21
C LYS A 86 -15.78 -13.31 -12.81
N THR A 87 -15.98 -14.61 -12.96
CA THR A 87 -17.20 -15.30 -12.50
C THR A 87 -17.35 -15.20 -10.99
N VAL A 88 -16.30 -15.56 -10.25
CA VAL A 88 -16.26 -15.48 -8.77
C VAL A 88 -16.62 -14.08 -8.25
N ILE A 89 -16.06 -13.02 -8.85
CA ILE A 89 -16.32 -11.64 -8.46
C ILE A 89 -17.79 -11.29 -8.70
N ARG A 90 -18.36 -11.66 -9.84
CA ARG A 90 -19.76 -11.36 -10.19
C ARG A 90 -20.75 -12.10 -9.29
N GLU A 91 -20.50 -13.37 -9.02
CA GLU A 91 -21.35 -14.19 -8.13
C GLU A 91 -21.35 -13.70 -6.68
N SER A 92 -20.35 -12.90 -6.31
CA SER A 92 -20.20 -12.31 -4.97
C SER A 92 -20.54 -10.80 -4.96
N ASP A 93 -21.31 -10.32 -5.94
CA ASP A 93 -21.73 -8.93 -6.13
C ASP A 93 -20.57 -7.91 -6.12
N GLY A 94 -19.41 -8.31 -6.62
CA GLY A 94 -18.21 -7.48 -6.73
C GLY A 94 -18.10 -6.71 -8.06
N SER A 95 -17.37 -5.59 -8.04
CA SER A 95 -17.05 -4.82 -9.24
C SER A 95 -15.72 -5.25 -9.86
N LEU A 96 -15.76 -5.60 -11.15
CA LEU A 96 -14.56 -5.99 -11.91
C LEU A 96 -13.58 -4.84 -12.11
N GLU A 97 -14.10 -3.62 -12.34
CA GLU A 97 -13.29 -2.42 -12.48
C GLU A 97 -12.56 -2.10 -11.18
N SER A 98 -13.29 -2.14 -10.06
CA SER A 98 -12.72 -1.93 -8.74
C SER A 98 -11.67 -2.99 -8.41
N ALA A 99 -11.94 -4.27 -8.69
CA ALA A 99 -10.98 -5.35 -8.49
C ALA A 99 -9.68 -5.12 -9.28
N SER A 100 -9.77 -4.79 -10.57
CA SER A 100 -8.61 -4.50 -11.39
C SER A 100 -7.79 -3.32 -10.85
N SER A 101 -8.47 -2.24 -10.47
CA SER A 101 -7.84 -1.06 -9.88
C SER A 101 -7.12 -1.39 -8.56
N TYR A 102 -7.75 -2.18 -7.69
CA TYR A 102 -7.17 -2.60 -6.41
C TYR A 102 -5.95 -3.51 -6.58
N VAL A 103 -6.01 -4.48 -7.50
CA VAL A 103 -4.85 -5.33 -7.82
C VAL A 103 -3.68 -4.47 -8.29
N MET A 104 -3.92 -3.45 -9.13
CA MET A 104 -2.86 -2.61 -9.67
C MET A 104 -2.21 -1.82 -8.54
N ARG A 105 -3.03 -1.09 -7.77
CA ARG A 105 -2.56 -0.21 -6.70
C ARG A 105 -1.83 -0.97 -5.60
N SER A 106 -2.32 -2.16 -5.24
CA SER A 106 -1.71 -2.96 -4.18
C SER A 106 -0.37 -3.57 -4.57
N ARG A 107 -0.20 -3.96 -5.84
CA ARG A 107 1.06 -4.54 -6.32
C ARG A 107 2.20 -3.53 -6.36
N VAL A 108 1.94 -2.24 -6.61
CA VAL A 108 2.99 -1.20 -6.66
C VAL A 108 3.92 -1.26 -5.44
N LYS A 109 3.35 -1.38 -4.23
CA LYS A 109 4.14 -1.49 -2.99
C LYS A 109 4.91 -2.81 -2.90
N LEU A 110 4.34 -3.90 -3.39
CA LEU A 110 4.99 -5.22 -3.43
C LEU A 110 6.14 -5.30 -4.43
N LEU A 111 6.23 -4.37 -5.40
CA LEU A 111 7.35 -4.30 -6.33
C LEU A 111 8.63 -3.81 -5.66
N LEU A 112 8.52 -2.95 -4.64
CA LEU A 112 9.66 -2.21 -4.10
C LEU A 112 10.86 -3.10 -3.70
N PRO A 113 10.67 -4.25 -3.02
CA PRO A 113 11.78 -5.13 -2.66
C PRO A 113 12.44 -5.84 -3.86
N GLU A 114 11.74 -5.92 -4.99
CA GLU A 114 12.19 -6.65 -6.19
C GLU A 114 12.85 -5.73 -7.24
N LEU A 115 12.86 -4.42 -7.00
CA LEU A 115 13.45 -3.44 -7.90
C LEU A 115 14.97 -3.44 -7.83
N GLU A 116 15.61 -3.40 -9.00
CA GLU A 116 17.04 -3.20 -9.14
C GLU A 116 17.29 -1.71 -9.45
N PHE A 117 18.02 -1.04 -8.57
CA PHE A 117 18.44 0.35 -8.79
C PHE A 117 19.65 0.35 -9.72
N VAL A 118 19.49 0.95 -10.90
CA VAL A 118 20.52 0.90 -11.94
C VAL A 118 21.37 2.15 -11.94
N GLY A 119 20.76 3.33 -11.78
CA GLY A 119 21.51 4.57 -11.85
C GLY A 119 20.71 5.80 -11.46
N ILE A 120 21.47 6.85 -11.16
CA ILE A 120 20.98 8.19 -10.90
C ILE A 120 21.77 9.12 -11.81
N TYR A 121 21.09 10.09 -12.39
CA TYR A 121 21.75 11.18 -13.12
C TYR A 121 21.15 12.51 -12.68
N ASN A 122 22.01 13.45 -12.31
CA ASN A 122 21.61 14.69 -11.66
C ASN A 122 22.22 15.87 -12.41
N THR A 123 21.38 16.80 -12.83
CA THR A 123 21.82 18.04 -13.49
C THR A 123 21.59 19.23 -12.55
N LYS A 124 21.86 20.45 -13.03
CA LYS A 124 21.49 21.65 -12.27
C LYS A 124 19.99 21.73 -12.03
N ASP A 125 19.18 21.32 -13.02
CA ASP A 125 17.75 21.61 -13.06
C ASP A 125 16.88 20.37 -12.82
N THR A 126 17.42 19.17 -13.05
CA THR A 126 16.66 17.92 -13.04
C THR A 126 17.33 16.81 -12.24
N TYR A 127 16.50 15.89 -11.76
CA TYR A 127 16.94 14.62 -11.20
C TYR A 127 16.34 13.48 -12.01
N HIS A 128 17.17 12.51 -12.40
CA HIS A 128 16.79 11.32 -13.13
C HIS A 128 17.10 10.08 -12.30
N PHE A 129 16.16 9.15 -12.26
CA PHE A 129 16.29 7.89 -11.54
C PHE A 129 15.93 6.74 -12.46
N TYR A 130 16.82 5.76 -12.56
CA TYR A 130 16.59 4.55 -13.35
C TYR A 130 16.53 3.32 -12.45
N ALA A 131 15.38 2.64 -12.50
CA ALA A 131 15.19 1.31 -11.94
C ALA A 131 14.75 0.32 -13.02
N ARG A 132 14.99 -0.96 -12.75
CA ARG A 132 14.46 -2.05 -13.56
C ARG A 132 13.91 -3.17 -12.69
N LEU A 133 13.00 -3.95 -13.23
CA LEU A 133 12.38 -5.09 -12.57
C LEU A 133 12.55 -6.33 -13.44
N ASN A 134 13.23 -7.36 -12.93
CA ASN A 134 13.39 -8.62 -13.65
C ASN A 134 12.04 -9.37 -13.69
N LYS A 135 11.59 -9.76 -14.88
CA LYS A 135 10.28 -10.40 -15.08
C LYS A 135 10.17 -11.77 -14.41
N GLN A 136 11.25 -12.54 -14.34
CA GLN A 136 11.26 -13.85 -13.71
C GLN A 136 11.25 -13.72 -12.18
N LYS A 137 12.09 -12.84 -11.61
CA LYS A 137 12.10 -12.55 -10.16
C LYS A 137 10.73 -12.07 -9.70
N TYR A 138 10.11 -11.15 -10.45
CA TYR A 138 8.77 -10.68 -10.15
C TYR A 138 7.74 -11.82 -10.09
N ARG A 139 7.72 -12.72 -11.07
CA ARG A 139 6.78 -13.86 -11.08
C ARG A 139 7.00 -14.78 -9.87
N ALA A 140 8.26 -15.08 -9.54
CA ALA A 140 8.60 -15.90 -8.39
C ALA A 140 8.19 -15.23 -7.06
N ALA A 141 8.45 -13.93 -6.94
CA ALA A 141 8.06 -13.15 -5.77
C ALA A 141 6.53 -13.09 -5.61
N MET A 142 5.78 -12.86 -6.69
CA MET A 142 4.31 -12.85 -6.66
C MET A 142 3.73 -14.21 -6.26
N ALA A 143 4.30 -15.31 -6.73
CA ALA A 143 3.87 -16.66 -6.33
C ALA A 143 4.07 -16.90 -4.83
N ARG A 144 5.26 -16.59 -4.31
CA ARG A 144 5.58 -16.69 -2.88
C ARG A 144 4.67 -15.81 -2.02
N LEU A 145 4.48 -14.54 -2.42
CA LEU A 145 3.66 -13.61 -1.66
C LEU A 145 2.18 -14.02 -1.67
N ARG A 146 1.68 -14.59 -2.78
CA ARG A 146 0.33 -15.15 -2.87
C ARG A 146 0.11 -16.29 -1.89
N GLU A 147 1.08 -17.19 -1.76
CA GLU A 147 1.04 -18.30 -0.80
C GLU A 147 0.99 -17.78 0.64
N ASN A 148 1.91 -16.89 1.02
CA ASN A 148 1.93 -16.28 2.35
C ASN A 148 0.64 -15.52 2.68
N ALA A 149 0.11 -14.75 1.71
CA ALA A 149 -1.14 -14.03 1.87
C ALA A 149 -2.34 -14.99 2.06
N THR A 150 -2.34 -16.12 1.36
CA THR A 150 -3.37 -17.16 1.48
C THR A 150 -3.37 -17.75 2.89
N GLU A 151 -2.20 -18.10 3.42
CA GLU A 151 -2.06 -18.63 4.78
C GLU A 151 -2.47 -17.60 5.84
N THR A 152 -2.01 -16.35 5.69
CA THR A 152 -2.30 -15.25 6.60
C THR A 152 -3.80 -14.94 6.65
N ALA A 153 -4.44 -14.84 5.47
CA ALA A 153 -5.87 -14.60 5.38
C ALA A 153 -6.69 -15.76 5.98
N LEU A 154 -6.26 -17.01 5.78
CA LEU A 154 -6.87 -18.17 6.43
C LEU A 154 -6.74 -18.11 7.96
N GLY A 155 -5.60 -17.67 8.48
CA GLY A 155 -5.40 -17.41 9.90
C GLY A 155 -6.43 -16.42 10.44
N TYR A 156 -6.58 -15.27 9.79
CA TYR A 156 -7.58 -14.27 10.18
C TYR A 156 -9.02 -14.79 10.15
N ILE A 157 -9.39 -15.61 9.16
CA ILE A 157 -10.73 -16.22 9.10
C ILE A 157 -10.95 -17.17 10.28
N ARG A 158 -9.97 -18.02 10.61
CA ARG A 158 -10.06 -18.96 11.74
C ARG A 158 -10.18 -18.21 13.07
N ASP A 159 -9.39 -17.16 13.26
CA ASP A 159 -9.42 -16.34 14.46
C ASP A 159 -10.78 -15.62 14.62
N ALA A 160 -11.31 -15.10 13.51
CA ALA A 160 -12.61 -14.43 13.48
C ALA A 160 -13.77 -15.39 13.82
N ASP A 161 -13.69 -16.64 13.38
CA ASP A 161 -14.70 -17.67 13.65
C ASP A 161 -14.61 -18.21 15.09
N ALA A 162 -13.40 -18.43 15.61
CA ALA A 162 -13.18 -18.98 16.94
C ALA A 162 -13.70 -18.08 18.05
N ASN A 163 -13.56 -16.76 17.90
CA ASN A 163 -13.94 -15.77 18.91
C ASN A 163 -14.83 -14.68 18.30
N PHE A 164 -16.07 -15.05 17.94
CA PHE A 164 -16.98 -14.11 17.30
C PHE A 164 -17.25 -12.86 18.15
N GLY A 165 -17.10 -11.69 17.55
CA GLY A 165 -17.42 -10.40 18.14
C GLY A 165 -17.05 -9.25 17.22
N VAL A 166 -16.98 -8.01 17.73
CA VAL A 166 -16.57 -6.83 16.93
C VAL A 166 -15.22 -7.04 16.22
N HIS A 167 -14.32 -7.79 16.83
CA HIS A 167 -13.01 -8.08 16.28
C HIS A 167 -13.06 -8.94 15.00
N SER A 168 -14.05 -9.82 14.86
CA SER A 168 -14.23 -10.69 13.69
C SER A 168 -14.39 -9.87 12.40
N PHE A 169 -15.06 -8.72 12.47
CA PHE A 169 -15.17 -7.78 11.35
C PHE A 169 -13.82 -7.16 10.95
N SER A 170 -12.97 -6.84 11.94
CA SER A 170 -11.62 -6.37 11.66
C SER A 170 -10.76 -7.48 11.03
N MET A 171 -10.88 -8.70 11.54
CA MET A 171 -10.11 -9.84 11.02
C MET A 171 -10.53 -10.22 9.60
N ILE A 172 -11.82 -10.23 9.29
CA ILE A 172 -12.27 -10.50 7.92
C ILE A 172 -11.85 -9.38 6.94
N GLN A 173 -11.83 -8.12 7.41
CA GLN A 173 -11.27 -7.02 6.64
C GLN A 173 -9.77 -7.19 6.40
N LYS A 174 -9.00 -7.64 7.39
CA LYS A 174 -7.57 -7.95 7.19
C LYS A 174 -7.36 -9.09 6.20
N ALA A 175 -8.15 -10.15 6.28
CA ALA A 175 -8.12 -11.25 5.31
C ALA A 175 -8.38 -10.74 3.88
N TRP A 176 -9.38 -9.87 3.71
CA TRP A 176 -9.68 -9.21 2.43
C TRP A 176 -8.49 -8.42 1.90
N LEU A 177 -7.88 -7.58 2.74
CA LEU A 177 -6.73 -6.74 2.37
C LEU A 177 -5.51 -7.57 1.96
N GLU A 178 -5.27 -8.70 2.62
CA GLU A 178 -4.11 -9.55 2.31
C GLU A 178 -4.21 -10.19 0.92
N ILE A 179 -5.39 -10.66 0.54
CA ILE A 179 -5.54 -11.34 -0.75
C ILE A 179 -5.73 -10.37 -1.91
N MET A 180 -6.06 -9.11 -1.64
CA MET A 180 -6.39 -8.08 -2.64
C MET A 180 -5.39 -8.00 -3.81
N PRO A 181 -4.05 -8.07 -3.62
CA PRO A 181 -3.08 -8.04 -4.71
C PRO A 181 -3.09 -9.28 -5.62
N PHE A 182 -3.79 -10.34 -5.23
CA PHE A 182 -3.74 -11.66 -5.90
C PHE A 182 -5.12 -12.09 -6.45
N THR A 183 -6.07 -11.17 -6.49
CA THR A 183 -7.46 -11.39 -6.98
C THR A 183 -7.59 -11.31 -8.50
N ASP A 184 -6.50 -11.45 -9.25
CA ASP A 184 -6.48 -11.66 -10.70
C ASP A 184 -6.69 -13.13 -11.10
N GLU A 185 -6.36 -14.06 -10.20
CA GLU A 185 -6.51 -15.51 -10.37
C GLU A 185 -7.26 -16.12 -9.17
N PRO A 186 -8.01 -17.21 -9.33
CA PRO A 186 -8.68 -17.88 -8.21
C PRO A 186 -7.68 -18.40 -7.15
N ILE A 187 -7.98 -18.15 -5.87
CA ILE A 187 -7.22 -18.73 -4.76
C ILE A 187 -8.07 -19.89 -4.21
N LEU A 188 -7.75 -21.11 -4.64
CA LEU A 188 -8.47 -22.31 -4.22
C LEU A 188 -7.87 -22.86 -2.92
N ILE A 189 -8.72 -23.06 -1.92
CA ILE A 189 -8.34 -23.51 -0.58
C ILE A 189 -9.29 -24.60 -0.10
N VAL A 190 -8.85 -25.34 0.93
CA VAL A 190 -9.71 -26.21 1.72
C VAL A 190 -9.95 -25.54 3.08
N TYR A 191 -11.22 -25.32 3.41
CA TYR A 191 -11.65 -24.77 4.70
C TYR A 191 -12.77 -25.65 5.25
N GLU A 192 -12.60 -26.15 6.48
CA GLU A 192 -13.57 -27.04 7.15
C GLU A 192 -13.98 -28.24 6.26
N GLY A 193 -13.01 -28.86 5.59
CA GLY A 193 -13.22 -30.03 4.72
C GLY A 193 -13.88 -29.73 3.37
N LYS A 194 -14.20 -28.46 3.07
CA LYS A 194 -14.82 -28.05 1.80
C LYS A 194 -13.88 -27.18 0.98
N ARG A 195 -13.97 -27.27 -0.34
CA ARG A 195 -13.21 -26.44 -1.27
C ARG A 195 -13.89 -25.09 -1.47
N PHE A 196 -13.11 -24.02 -1.44
CA PHE A 196 -13.61 -22.67 -1.70
C PHE A 196 -12.62 -21.87 -2.53
N ASN A 197 -13.15 -20.89 -3.27
CA ASN A 197 -12.38 -19.71 -3.61
C ASN A 197 -12.30 -18.80 -2.36
N LEU A 198 -11.10 -18.37 -1.97
CA LEU A 198 -10.87 -17.57 -0.77
C LEU A 198 -11.57 -16.20 -0.82
N TYR A 199 -11.66 -15.55 -2.00
CA TYR A 199 -12.41 -14.31 -2.18
C TYR A 199 -13.87 -14.49 -1.76
N SER A 200 -14.53 -15.52 -2.30
CA SER A 200 -15.94 -15.79 -2.00
C SER A 200 -16.15 -16.23 -0.57
N LEU A 201 -15.20 -16.99 0.00
CA LEU A 201 -15.25 -17.35 1.42
C LEU A 201 -15.23 -16.09 2.30
N ILE A 202 -14.35 -15.13 2.03
CA ILE A 202 -14.25 -13.88 2.79
C ILE A 202 -15.56 -13.09 2.69
N LYS A 203 -16.12 -12.94 1.49
CA LYS A 203 -17.41 -12.27 1.26
C LYS A 203 -18.54 -12.92 2.06
N ARG A 204 -18.69 -14.24 1.92
CA ARG A 204 -19.72 -14.99 2.65
C ARG A 204 -19.54 -14.92 4.17
N LYS A 205 -18.31 -14.90 4.67
CA LYS A 205 -18.03 -14.74 6.11
C LYS A 205 -18.44 -13.35 6.59
N MET A 206 -18.18 -12.31 5.80
CA MET A 206 -18.61 -10.95 6.12
C MET A 206 -20.15 -10.86 6.23
N GLU A 207 -20.88 -11.39 5.24
CA GLU A 207 -22.35 -11.48 5.27
C GLU A 207 -22.85 -12.29 6.47
N ALA A 208 -22.27 -13.45 6.72
CA ALA A 208 -22.63 -14.29 7.86
C ALA A 208 -22.38 -13.59 9.21
N TYR A 209 -21.35 -12.76 9.33
CA TYR A 209 -21.09 -11.99 10.54
C TYR A 209 -22.11 -10.86 10.73
N GLU A 210 -22.53 -10.21 9.65
CA GLU A 210 -23.59 -9.21 9.68
C GLU A 210 -24.93 -9.84 10.13
N ASP A 211 -25.30 -10.99 9.55
CA ASP A 211 -26.53 -11.71 9.87
C ASP A 211 -26.60 -12.22 11.33
N ARG A 212 -25.44 -12.45 11.94
CA ARG A 212 -25.33 -12.83 13.35
C ARG A 212 -25.67 -11.70 14.30
N ILE A 213 -25.50 -10.44 13.92
CA ILE A 213 -25.78 -9.33 14.83
C ILE A 213 -27.29 -9.09 14.93
N GLN A 214 -27.81 -9.14 16.15
CA GLN A 214 -29.19 -8.83 16.48
C GLN A 214 -29.25 -7.66 17.45
N LEU A 215 -30.13 -6.69 17.16
CA LEU A 215 -30.42 -5.56 18.02
C LEU A 215 -31.80 -5.75 18.67
N VAL A 216 -31.85 -5.80 20.00
CA VAL A 216 -33.09 -5.96 20.76
C VAL A 216 -33.32 -4.70 21.60
N GLY A 217 -34.28 -3.88 21.16
CA GLY A 217 -34.70 -2.67 21.87
C GLY A 217 -35.74 -2.97 22.95
N ARG A 218 -35.60 -2.33 24.12
CA ARG A 218 -36.59 -2.31 25.19
C ARG A 218 -36.75 -0.88 25.69
N LEU A 219 -37.99 -0.43 25.81
CA LEU A 219 -38.32 0.83 26.48
C LEU A 219 -38.44 0.57 27.97
N ASP A 220 -37.90 1.48 28.78
CA ASP A 220 -38.05 1.40 30.24
C ASP A 220 -39.51 1.60 30.65
N LYS A 221 -40.22 2.52 29.98
CA LYS A 221 -41.66 2.74 30.14
C LYS A 221 -42.37 2.56 28.80
N VAL A 222 -43.17 1.51 28.67
CA VAL A 222 -44.01 1.27 27.47
C VAL A 222 -45.18 2.26 27.41
N ARG A 223 -45.67 2.71 28.58
CA ARG A 223 -46.71 3.73 28.70
C ARG A 223 -46.14 4.94 29.44
N VAL A 224 -46.19 6.09 28.81
CA VAL A 224 -45.68 7.37 29.34
C VAL A 224 -46.90 8.25 29.65
N LYS A 225 -47.09 8.66 30.90
CA LYS A 225 -48.10 9.67 31.23
C LYS A 225 -47.52 11.06 30.95
N THR A 226 -48.07 11.76 29.96
CA THR A 226 -47.56 13.05 29.42
C THR A 226 -47.26 14.13 30.46
N PHE A 227 -47.88 14.08 31.64
CA PHE A 227 -47.69 15.06 32.72
C PHE A 227 -46.83 14.58 33.90
N VAL A 228 -46.61 13.27 34.03
CA VAL A 228 -45.89 12.65 35.16
C VAL A 228 -44.55 12.08 34.72
N ASP A 229 -44.54 11.40 33.58
CA ASP A 229 -43.35 10.78 33.02
C ASP A 229 -42.73 11.72 31.98
N ARG A 230 -41.73 12.50 32.42
CA ARG A 230 -41.00 13.46 31.56
C ARG A 230 -39.78 12.85 30.87
N GLU A 231 -39.36 11.66 31.31
CA GLU A 231 -38.18 10.96 30.83
C GLU A 231 -38.51 9.48 30.61
N ASN A 232 -38.06 8.96 29.47
CA ASN A 232 -38.07 7.56 29.13
C ASN A 232 -36.73 7.21 28.49
N SER A 233 -36.24 6.00 28.66
CA SER A 233 -34.99 5.56 28.02
C SER A 233 -35.23 4.33 27.16
N ILE A 234 -34.44 4.20 26.09
CA ILE A 234 -34.35 2.98 25.31
C ILE A 234 -33.04 2.27 25.64
N GLN A 235 -33.16 1.01 26.07
CA GLN A 235 -32.04 0.09 26.16
C GLN A 235 -32.02 -0.79 24.92
N ILE A 236 -30.92 -0.77 24.17
CA ILE A 236 -30.67 -1.68 23.04
C ILE A 236 -29.64 -2.70 23.48
N SER A 237 -29.97 -3.98 23.37
CA SER A 237 -29.04 -5.09 23.60
C SER A 237 -28.52 -5.57 22.25
N VAL A 238 -27.21 -5.64 22.10
CA VAL A 238 -26.54 -6.18 20.92
C VAL A 238 -26.16 -7.63 21.22
N MET A 239 -26.68 -8.54 20.40
CA MET A 239 -26.59 -9.97 20.65
C MET A 239 -26.09 -10.70 19.41
N ASP A 240 -25.40 -11.82 19.63
CA ASP A 240 -25.13 -12.82 18.61
C ASP A 240 -26.32 -13.76 18.50
N ARG A 241 -27.00 -13.76 17.36
CA ARG A 241 -28.21 -14.53 17.08
C ARG A 241 -28.00 -16.04 17.23
N MET A 242 -26.78 -16.54 17.01
CA MET A 242 -26.51 -17.98 17.00
C MET A 242 -26.50 -18.62 18.39
N ASN A 243 -26.00 -17.90 19.39
CA ASN A 243 -25.82 -18.41 20.76
C ASN A 243 -26.50 -17.52 21.82
N ASN A 244 -27.16 -16.45 21.40
CA ASN A 244 -27.86 -15.49 22.25
C ASN A 244 -26.94 -14.78 23.27
N THR A 245 -25.63 -14.67 22.97
CA THR A 245 -24.65 -13.99 23.82
C THR A 245 -24.57 -12.50 23.51
N LEU A 246 -24.22 -11.69 24.50
CA LEU A 246 -24.11 -10.23 24.36
C LEU A 246 -22.77 -9.86 23.70
N VAL A 247 -22.82 -9.01 22.67
CA VAL A 247 -21.64 -8.57 21.92
C VAL A 247 -21.30 -7.13 22.27
N SER A 248 -20.07 -6.89 22.71
CA SER A 248 -19.58 -5.54 23.05
C SER A 248 -18.82 -4.89 21.89
N GLY A 249 -18.66 -3.56 21.94
CA GLY A 249 -17.87 -2.80 20.97
C GLY A 249 -18.56 -2.52 19.63
N ILE A 250 -19.79 -2.98 19.41
CA ILE A 250 -20.54 -2.72 18.18
C ILE A 250 -21.11 -1.28 18.20
N PRO A 251 -20.83 -0.46 17.17
CA PRO A 251 -21.47 0.85 17.02
C PRO A 251 -22.93 0.69 16.58
N VAL A 252 -23.85 1.28 17.34
CA VAL A 252 -25.28 1.30 17.04
C VAL A 252 -25.68 2.72 16.68
N LYS A 253 -26.21 2.88 15.47
CA LYS A 253 -26.74 4.15 14.98
C LYS A 253 -28.22 4.28 15.36
N ILE A 254 -28.56 5.34 16.09
CA ILE A 254 -29.92 5.67 16.51
C ILE A 254 -30.35 6.91 15.74
N LYS A 255 -31.44 6.79 14.98
CA LYS A 255 -32.06 7.90 14.22
C LYS A 255 -33.40 8.26 14.84
N MET A 256 -33.59 9.53 15.13
CA MET A 256 -34.81 10.13 15.64
C MET A 256 -35.13 11.41 14.84
N PRO A 257 -36.37 11.93 14.88
CA PRO A 257 -36.68 13.20 14.23
C PRO A 257 -35.72 14.32 14.67
N GLY A 258 -34.98 14.87 13.71
CA GLY A 258 -34.02 15.96 13.96
C GLY A 258 -32.73 15.57 14.70
N LYS A 259 -32.48 14.28 14.99
CA LYS A 259 -31.26 13.84 15.69
C LYS A 259 -30.79 12.46 15.22
N GLU A 260 -29.51 12.38 14.86
CA GLU A 260 -28.80 11.13 14.59
C GLU A 260 -27.60 11.03 15.52
N LEU A 261 -27.39 9.86 16.11
CA LEU A 261 -26.26 9.61 16.99
C LEU A 261 -25.79 8.17 16.86
N THR A 262 -24.51 7.94 17.15
CA THR A 262 -23.92 6.61 17.18
C THR A 262 -23.38 6.35 18.58
N VAL A 263 -23.82 5.25 19.21
CA VAL A 263 -23.33 4.82 20.52
C VAL A 263 -22.74 3.44 20.40
N VAL A 264 -21.59 3.23 21.02
CA VAL A 264 -20.93 1.92 21.05
C VAL A 264 -21.48 1.09 22.21
N SER A 265 -21.84 -0.16 21.93
CA SER A 265 -22.28 -1.10 22.98
C SER A 265 -21.19 -1.30 24.04
N ASN A 266 -21.57 -1.19 25.31
CA ASN A 266 -20.65 -1.29 26.44
C ASN A 266 -20.18 -2.74 26.67
N ARG A 267 -19.39 -2.97 27.73
CA ARG A 267 -18.87 -4.31 28.11
C ARG A 267 -19.96 -5.36 28.38
N LYS A 268 -21.22 -4.94 28.59
CA LYS A 268 -22.38 -5.82 28.75
C LYS A 268 -23.21 -5.93 27.46
N GLY A 269 -22.68 -5.51 26.31
CA GLY A 269 -23.36 -5.52 25.02
C GLY A 269 -24.61 -4.63 24.98
N LYS A 270 -24.64 -3.55 25.77
CA LYS A 270 -25.81 -2.66 25.87
C LYS A 270 -25.50 -1.24 25.43
N VAL A 271 -26.50 -0.61 24.83
CA VAL A 271 -26.56 0.82 24.50
C VAL A 271 -27.77 1.42 25.23
N PHE A 272 -27.60 2.61 25.78
CA PHE A 272 -28.66 3.36 26.45
C PHE A 272 -28.81 4.71 25.78
N HIS A 273 -30.05 5.15 25.59
CA HIS A 273 -30.34 6.51 25.13
C HIS A 273 -31.60 7.05 25.77
N ASP A 274 -31.52 8.27 26.29
CA ASP A 274 -32.69 8.97 26.83
C ASP A 274 -33.51 9.55 25.68
N ILE A 275 -34.81 9.24 25.70
CA ILE A 275 -35.80 9.79 24.79
C ILE A 275 -36.41 11.01 25.49
N PRO A 276 -36.15 12.23 24.99
CA PRO A 276 -36.74 13.43 25.58
C PRO A 276 -38.27 13.37 25.48
N GLY A 277 -38.97 13.73 26.55
CA GLY A 277 -40.43 13.82 26.55
C GLY A 277 -40.94 14.79 25.48
N CYS A 278 -42.10 14.50 24.89
CA CYS A 278 -42.76 15.39 23.93
C CYS A 278 -42.98 16.77 24.56
N LYS A 279 -42.21 17.77 24.14
CA LYS A 279 -42.56 19.17 24.38
C LYS A 279 -43.67 19.52 23.39
N ASN A 280 -44.89 19.69 23.90
CA ASN A 280 -45.97 20.25 23.09
C ASN A 280 -45.55 21.64 22.61
N ARG A 281 -45.72 21.88 21.32
CA ARG A 281 -45.57 23.18 20.68
C ARG A 281 -46.77 24.06 20.98
#